data_AF-A0A091TX32-F1
#
_entry.id   AF-A0A091TX32-F1
#
_cell.length_a   1.000
_cell.length_b   1.000
_cell.length_c   1.000
_cell.angle_alpha   90.00
_cell.angle_beta   90.00
_cell.angle_gamma   90.00
#
_symmetry.space_group_name_H-M   'P 1'
#
loop_
_entity.id
_entity.type
_entity.pdbx_description
1 polymer ?
#
loop_
_entity_poly.entity_id
_entity_poly.type
_entity_poly.pdbx_seq_one_letter_code
_entity_poly.pdbx_strand_id
1 'polypeptide(L)'
;IPILQAAQAVAKRPLSLYASPWTSPVWMKTNGAMTGRGTLKGSPGDKYHQAWAKYFIRAGSEPPAGEIVFYPFQCLGFSPEHQRDFIARDLGPALANSSHRDVQLIILDDQRVMLPYWAQVV
;
A
#
# COMPACT_ATOMS: atom_id res chain seq x y z
N ILE A 1 4.98 18.35 -8.38
CA ILE A 1 3.69 18.20 -9.09
C ILE A 1 2.98 19.55 -9.04
N PRO A 2 2.66 20.20 -10.17
CA PRO A 2 2.25 21.61 -10.20
C PRO A 2 1.05 21.94 -9.29
N ILE A 3 0.00 21.11 -9.29
CA ILE A 3 -1.19 21.38 -8.46
C ILE A 3 -0.92 21.26 -6.95
N LEU A 4 -0.03 20.35 -6.51
CA LEU A 4 0.38 20.27 -5.10
C LEU A 4 1.22 21.49 -4.69
N GLN A 5 2.10 21.96 -5.59
CA GLN A 5 2.93 23.15 -5.35
C GLN A 5 2.06 24.43 -5.29
N ALA A 6 1.04 24.53 -6.15
CA ALA A 6 0.06 25.62 -6.09
C ALA A 6 -0.79 25.56 -4.79
N ALA A 7 -1.25 24.38 -4.39
CA ALA A 7 -1.99 24.19 -3.14
C ALA A 7 -1.15 24.57 -1.90
N GLN A 8 0.12 24.17 -1.87
CA GLN A 8 1.06 24.56 -0.80
C GLN A 8 1.31 26.08 -0.77
N ALA A 9 1.41 26.73 -1.92
CA ALA A 9 1.66 28.17 -2.01
C ALA A 9 0.50 29.05 -1.50
N VAL A 10 -0.74 28.56 -1.51
CA VAL A 10 -1.92 29.30 -1.00
C VAL A 10 -2.36 28.88 0.41
N ALA A 11 -1.76 27.84 0.98
CA ALA A 11 -2.17 27.28 2.26
C ALA A 11 -1.65 28.12 3.45
N LYS A 12 -2.57 28.63 4.29
CA LYS A 12 -2.25 29.36 5.53
C LYS A 12 -1.66 28.49 6.65
N ARG A 13 -1.50 27.19 6.42
CA ARG A 13 -0.95 26.19 7.35
C ARG A 13 -0.19 25.13 6.53
N PRO A 14 0.84 24.46 7.08
CA PRO A 14 1.48 23.33 6.42
C PRO A 14 0.46 22.25 6.03
N LEU A 15 0.60 21.70 4.83
CA LEU A 15 -0.24 20.60 4.34
C LEU A 15 0.48 19.26 4.54
N SER A 16 -0.07 18.41 5.41
CA SER A 16 0.31 16.99 5.47
C SER A 16 -0.16 16.29 4.20
N LEU A 17 0.72 15.51 3.58
CA LEU A 17 0.40 14.70 2.39
C LEU A 17 0.32 13.23 2.79
N TYR A 18 -0.70 12.54 2.27
CA TYR A 18 -0.87 11.09 2.39
C TYR A 18 -0.81 10.48 0.98
N ALA A 19 -0.30 9.25 0.87
CA ALA A 19 -0.08 8.57 -0.40
C ALA A 19 -0.38 7.07 -0.28
N SER A 20 -1.66 6.72 -0.29
CA SER A 20 -2.10 5.32 -0.34
C SER A 20 -2.12 4.79 -1.77
N PRO A 21 -1.78 3.50 -2.00
CA PRO A 21 -1.72 3.03 -3.91
C PRO A 21 -3.09 2.75 -4.53
N TRP A 22 -3.09 1.98 -5.61
CA TRP A 22 -4.24 1.13 -5.92
C TRP A 22 -3.86 -0.28 -6.40
N THR A 23 -2.84 -0.43 -7.24
CA THR A 23 -2.37 -1.74 -7.70
C THR A 23 -0.86 -1.77 -7.85
N SER A 24 -0.27 -2.95 -7.66
CA SER A 24 1.09 -3.22 -8.14
C SER A 24 1.09 -3.49 -9.66
N PRO A 25 2.25 -3.35 -10.33
CA PRO A 25 2.42 -3.72 -11.73
C PRO A 25 1.96 -5.16 -12.00
N VAL A 26 1.24 -5.37 -13.10
CA VAL A 26 0.57 -6.64 -13.44
C VAL A 26 1.47 -7.88 -13.37
N TRP A 27 2.77 -7.76 -13.69
CA TRP A 27 3.72 -8.87 -13.63
C TRP A 27 3.94 -9.40 -12.20
N MET A 28 3.69 -8.57 -11.17
CA MET A 28 3.80 -8.91 -9.75
C MET A 28 2.54 -9.57 -9.19
N LYS A 29 1.38 -9.41 -9.84
CA LYS A 29 0.08 -9.91 -9.35
C LYS A 29 -0.19 -11.35 -9.77
N THR A 30 -0.82 -12.13 -8.88
CA THR A 30 -1.21 -13.53 -9.12
C THR A 30 -2.17 -13.68 -10.30
N ASN A 31 -3.05 -12.70 -10.53
CA ASN A 31 -4.02 -12.69 -11.64
C ASN A 31 -3.49 -12.08 -12.96
N GLY A 32 -2.31 -11.47 -12.97
CA GLY A 32 -1.75 -10.81 -14.16
C GLY A 32 -2.51 -9.57 -14.67
N ALA A 33 -3.43 -8.99 -13.88
CA ALA A 33 -4.32 -7.90 -14.29
C ALA A 33 -4.34 -6.74 -13.30
N MET A 34 -4.65 -5.52 -13.77
CA MET A 34 -4.74 -4.33 -12.90
C MET A 34 -5.96 -4.38 -11.96
N THR A 35 -7.07 -4.95 -12.45
CA THR A 35 -8.37 -5.03 -11.76
C THR A 35 -8.69 -6.48 -11.34
N GLY A 36 -9.82 -6.68 -10.63
CA GLY A 36 -10.29 -7.99 -10.18
C GLY A 36 -9.40 -8.65 -9.11
N ARG A 37 -9.87 -9.78 -8.56
CA ARG A 37 -9.19 -10.50 -7.47
C ARG A 37 -7.74 -10.81 -7.82
N GLY A 38 -6.79 -10.32 -7.03
CA GLY A 38 -5.36 -10.50 -7.27
C GLY A 38 -4.47 -9.95 -6.16
N THR A 39 -3.66 -10.83 -5.58
CA THR A 39 -2.64 -10.58 -4.55
C THR A 39 -1.24 -10.46 -5.19
N LEU A 40 -0.21 -10.11 -4.41
CA LEU A 40 1.18 -10.29 -4.84
C LEU A 40 1.51 -11.79 -5.02
N LYS A 41 2.36 -12.11 -6.00
CA LYS A 41 2.93 -13.45 -6.19
C LYS A 41 3.86 -13.81 -5.03
N GLY A 42 3.84 -15.08 -4.65
CA GLY A 42 4.72 -15.64 -3.62
C GLY A 42 4.32 -15.20 -2.20
N SER A 43 5.29 -14.80 -1.38
CA SER A 43 5.07 -14.55 0.06
C SER A 43 5.98 -13.45 0.64
N PRO A 44 5.58 -12.77 1.73
CA PRO A 44 6.39 -11.74 2.39
C PRO A 44 7.81 -12.18 2.75
N GLY A 45 8.77 -11.32 2.43
CA GLY A 45 10.22 -11.55 2.41
C GLY A 45 10.79 -11.92 1.03
N ASP A 46 9.96 -12.19 0.02
CA ASP A 46 10.42 -12.61 -1.31
C ASP A 46 10.74 -11.47 -2.29
N LYS A 47 11.21 -11.82 -3.49
CA LYS A 47 11.59 -10.85 -4.52
C LYS A 47 10.45 -9.94 -5.02
N TYR A 48 9.19 -10.39 -4.94
CA TYR A 48 8.04 -9.58 -5.35
C TYR A 48 7.67 -8.61 -4.23
N HIS A 49 7.66 -9.07 -2.97
CA HIS A 49 7.35 -8.25 -1.82
C HIS A 49 8.44 -7.19 -1.55
N GLN A 50 9.71 -7.58 -1.60
CA GLN A 50 10.84 -6.64 -1.52
C GLN A 50 10.84 -5.60 -2.67
N ALA A 51 10.49 -6.01 -3.90
CA ALA A 51 10.36 -5.08 -5.01
C ALA A 51 9.16 -4.15 -4.84
N TRP A 52 8.07 -4.63 -4.24
CA TRP A 52 6.88 -3.83 -3.96
C TRP A 52 7.11 -2.82 -2.83
N ALA A 53 7.81 -3.21 -1.75
CA ALA A 53 8.25 -2.29 -0.70
C ALA A 53 9.16 -1.17 -1.25
N LYS A 54 10.09 -1.50 -2.16
CA LYS A 54 10.94 -0.52 -2.86
C LYS A 54 10.15 0.38 -3.82
N TYR A 55 9.01 -0.08 -4.35
CA TYR A 55 8.09 0.75 -5.12
C TYR A 55 7.25 1.66 -4.21
N PHE A 56 6.72 1.14 -3.10
CA PHE A 56 5.95 1.87 -2.07
C PHE A 56 6.67 3.16 -1.60
N ILE A 57 7.97 3.06 -1.30
CA ILE A 57 8.81 4.18 -0.87
C ILE A 57 8.94 5.27 -1.96
N ARG A 58 8.66 4.91 -3.21
CA ARG A 58 8.74 5.78 -4.40
C ARG A 58 7.37 6.25 -4.91
N ALA A 59 6.29 5.53 -4.59
CA ALA A 59 4.93 5.80 -5.07
C ALA A 59 3.88 5.09 -4.20
N GLY A 60 2.80 5.82 -3.86
CA GLY A 60 1.69 5.29 -3.07
C GLY A 60 0.87 4.20 -3.78
N SER A 61 0.28 3.35 -2.89
CA SER A 61 -1.62 1.24 -2.43
C SER A 61 -2.81 1.17 -1.33
N GLU A 62 -4.07 1.40 -1.69
CA GLU A 62 -5.24 1.00 -0.88
C GLU A 62 -5.35 -0.56 -0.81
N PRO A 63 -5.30 -1.24 0.37
CA PRO A 63 -4.93 -2.68 0.44
C PRO A 63 -6.00 -3.80 0.34
N PRO A 64 -7.25 -3.69 0.82
CA PRO A 64 -8.17 -4.85 0.87
C PRO A 64 -9.07 -5.00 -0.37
N ALA A 65 -9.17 -3.96 -1.19
CA ALA A 65 -9.98 -3.92 -2.41
C ALA A 65 -9.74 -5.09 -3.39
N GLY A 66 -8.51 -5.64 -3.41
CA GLY A 66 -8.10 -6.67 -4.37
C GLY A 66 -8.50 -8.11 -4.03
N GLU A 67 -9.32 -8.33 -3.00
CA GLU A 67 -9.93 -9.65 -2.75
C GLU A 67 -11.29 -9.84 -3.44
N ILE A 68 -11.89 -8.78 -3.98
CA ILE A 68 -13.20 -8.81 -4.64
C ILE A 68 -13.07 -9.30 -6.08
N VAL A 69 -13.81 -10.37 -6.43
CA VAL A 69 -13.70 -11.10 -7.71
C VAL A 69 -13.83 -10.18 -8.93
N PHE A 70 -14.85 -9.31 -8.92
CA PHE A 70 -15.18 -8.40 -10.02
C PHE A 70 -14.97 -6.92 -9.65
N TYR A 71 -13.90 -6.60 -8.91
CA TYR A 71 -13.65 -5.21 -8.51
C TYR A 71 -13.42 -4.32 -9.75
N PRO A 72 -14.20 -3.23 -9.94
CA PRO A 72 -14.26 -2.53 -11.23
C PRO A 72 -13.11 -1.57 -11.51
N PHE A 73 -12.22 -1.32 -10.54
CA PHE A 73 -11.04 -0.46 -10.68
C PHE A 73 -9.77 -1.15 -10.15
N GLN A 74 -8.65 -0.44 -10.23
CA GLN A 74 -7.33 -0.92 -9.81
C GLN A 74 -7.36 -1.35 -8.35
N CYS A 75 -6.79 -2.52 -8.04
CA CYS A 75 -6.76 -3.04 -6.67
C CYS A 75 -5.59 -4.03 -6.47
N LEU A 76 -5.13 -4.21 -5.24
CA LEU A 76 -4.13 -5.22 -4.87
C LEU A 76 -4.49 -5.79 -3.51
N GLY A 77 -4.87 -7.07 -3.43
CA GLY A 77 -5.42 -7.65 -2.20
C GLY A 77 -4.34 -8.07 -1.20
N PHE A 78 -4.63 -7.85 0.08
CA PHE A 78 -3.94 -8.41 1.24
C PHE A 78 -4.99 -8.89 2.26
N SER A 79 -4.76 -10.04 2.89
CA SER A 79 -5.37 -10.36 4.18
C SER A 79 -4.66 -9.58 5.31
N PRO A 80 -5.22 -9.47 6.53
CA PRO A 80 -4.52 -8.78 7.62
C PRO A 80 -3.21 -9.50 8.01
N GLU A 81 -3.16 -10.83 7.96
CA GLU A 81 -1.93 -11.59 8.22
C GLU A 81 -0.87 -11.35 7.13
N HIS A 82 -1.31 -11.21 5.87
CA HIS A 82 -0.44 -10.87 4.74
C HIS A 82 0.06 -9.43 4.87
N GLN A 83 -0.79 -8.48 5.28
CA GLN A 83 -0.40 -7.10 5.55
C GLN A 83 0.62 -7.02 6.69
N ARG A 84 0.37 -7.69 7.82
CA ARG A 84 1.32 -7.80 8.94
C ARG A 84 2.68 -8.28 8.47
N ASP A 85 2.73 -9.43 7.80
CA ASP A 85 3.99 -10.06 7.41
C ASP A 85 4.74 -9.23 6.35
N PHE A 86 4.02 -8.58 5.42
CA PHE A 86 4.60 -7.64 4.45
C PHE A 86 5.17 -6.38 5.13
N ILE A 87 4.49 -5.83 6.13
CA ILE A 87 4.99 -4.69 6.91
C ILE A 87 6.24 -5.09 7.70
N ALA A 88 6.18 -6.22 8.41
CA ALA A 88 7.26 -6.68 9.27
C ALA A 88 8.53 -7.10 8.50
N ARG A 89 8.39 -7.72 7.32
CA ARG A 89 9.53 -8.29 6.58
C ARG A 89 10.06 -7.40 5.46
N ASP A 90 9.19 -6.64 4.78
CA ASP A 90 9.53 -5.91 3.57
C ASP A 90 9.40 -4.39 3.73
N LEU A 91 8.18 -3.88 3.99
CA LEU A 91 7.89 -2.46 3.92
C LEU A 91 8.49 -1.65 5.08
N GLY A 92 8.33 -2.10 6.32
CA GLY A 92 8.91 -1.44 7.50
C GLY A 92 10.44 -1.37 7.44
N PRO A 93 11.14 -2.51 7.24
CA PRO A 93 12.60 -2.51 7.08
C PRO A 93 13.09 -1.69 5.90
N ALA A 94 12.39 -1.70 4.75
CA ALA A 94 12.79 -0.88 3.61
C ALA A 94 12.58 0.62 3.86
N LEU A 95 11.47 1.02 4.50
CA LEU A 95 11.18 2.42 4.83
C LEU A 95 12.18 2.98 5.85
N ALA A 96 12.47 2.24 6.92
CA ALA A 96 13.43 2.63 7.95
C ALA A 96 14.86 2.80 7.42
N ASN A 97 15.25 1.99 6.42
CA ASN A 97 16.55 2.09 5.74
C ASN A 97 16.58 3.11 4.58
N SER A 98 15.51 3.89 4.38
CA SER A 98 15.41 4.87 3.29
C SER A 98 15.65 6.32 3.73
N SER A 99 15.79 7.21 2.76
CA SER A 99 15.71 8.67 2.94
C SER A 99 14.35 9.19 3.41
N HIS A 100 13.35 8.31 3.56
CA HIS A 100 11.97 8.63 3.92
C HIS A 100 11.52 7.96 5.23
N ARG A 101 12.46 7.49 6.06
CA ARG A 101 12.20 6.85 7.36
C ARG A 101 11.32 7.65 8.33
N ASP A 102 11.24 8.97 8.15
CA ASP A 102 10.46 9.87 8.98
C ASP A 102 8.98 9.97 8.53
N VAL A 103 8.61 9.27 7.43
CA VAL A 103 7.23 9.13 6.95
C VAL A 103 6.48 8.10 7.82
N GLN A 104 5.28 8.47 8.26
CA GLN A 104 4.41 7.59 9.04
C GLN A 104 3.71 6.56 8.14
N LEU A 105 3.68 5.30 8.58
CA LEU A 105 2.91 4.23 7.96
C LEU A 105 1.53 4.13 8.63
N ILE A 106 0.48 4.04 7.82
CA ILE A 106 -0.90 3.79 8.26
C ILE A 106 -1.34 2.43 7.71
N ILE A 107 -2.12 1.69 8.50
CA ILE A 107 -2.59 0.33 8.20
C ILE A 107 -4.11 0.32 7.93
N LEU A 108 -4.63 -0.83 7.48
CA LEU A 108 -6.01 -1.04 7.01
C LEU A 108 -6.38 -0.21 5.77
N ASP A 109 -6.52 1.11 5.93
CA ASP A 109 -6.97 2.09 4.93
C ASP A 109 -8.23 1.66 4.14
N ASP A 110 -9.28 1.28 4.88
CA ASP A 110 -10.57 0.81 4.36
C ASP A 110 -11.67 0.95 5.44
N GLN A 111 -12.88 0.52 5.09
CA GLN A 111 -14.08 0.44 5.90
C GLN A 111 -13.84 0.01 7.36
N ARG A 112 -14.39 0.83 8.26
CA ARG A 112 -14.43 0.63 9.71
C ARG A 112 -14.95 -0.74 10.17
N VAL A 113 -15.69 -1.48 9.35
CA VAL A 113 -16.20 -2.83 9.65
C VAL A 113 -15.08 -3.87 9.86
N MET A 114 -13.88 -3.63 9.31
CA MET A 114 -12.71 -4.49 9.51
C MET A 114 -12.05 -4.30 10.88
N LEU A 115 -12.46 -3.29 11.66
CA LEU A 115 -12.00 -3.04 13.03
C LEU A 115 -12.96 -3.66 14.06
N PRO A 116 -12.46 -4.20 15.18
CA PRO A 116 -11.07 -4.12 15.65
C PRO A 116 -10.12 -5.17 15.06
N TYR A 117 -10.63 -6.23 14.41
CA TYR A 117 -9.86 -7.41 14.00
C TYR A 117 -8.56 -7.08 13.27
N TRP A 118 -8.60 -6.18 12.28
CA TRP A 118 -7.42 -5.81 11.51
C TRP A 118 -6.29 -5.23 12.38
N ALA A 119 -6.63 -4.38 13.35
CA ALA A 119 -5.69 -3.78 14.30
C ALA A 119 -5.35 -4.67 15.51
N GLN A 120 -5.83 -5.92 15.52
CA GLN A 120 -5.41 -6.98 16.45
C GLN A 120 -4.48 -8.00 15.79
N VAL A 121 -4.46 -8.05 14.45
CA VAL A 121 -3.65 -8.98 13.65
C VAL A 121 -2.39 -8.34 13.07
N VAL A 122 -2.42 -7.03 12.77
CA VAL A 122 -1.33 -6.23 12.19
C VAL A 122 -0.53 -5.49 13.26
#